data_AF-A0A644XXN1-F1
#
_entry.id   AF-A0A644XXN1-F1
#
_cell.length_a   1.000
_cell.length_b   1.000
_cell.length_c   1.000
_cell.angle_alpha   90.00
_cell.angle_beta   90.00
_cell.angle_gamma   90.00
#
_symmetry.space_group_name_H-M   'P 1'
#
loop_
_entity.id
_entity.type
_entity.pdbx_description
1 polymer ?
#
loop_
_entity_poly.entity_id
_entity_poly.type
_entity_poly.pdbx_seq_one_letter_code
_entity_poly.pdbx_strand_id
1 'polypeptide(L)'
;MFNSDNLKFNISNSQYYSIDNKIPIKYFPIRNLLVATKFYIRDEEISNHIYINKEFTNDFRKNVVSELLNVNAELRKISLSQLKNTLQIKSDLGKLAELFVLEFEHLRLFNHPDKDKIEIISEEFVNAGYDIESFNASDSISIDRFIEVKSYDGEKSFFWSKNEIDKAKELKDRYFLYLVNRKQIGIPSYKPHIIQNPYSRVFENDLWEIEPVNWKITLL
;
A
#
# COMPACT_ATOMS: atom_id res chain seq x y z
N MET A 1 -15.03 -28.76 -6.28
CA MET A 1 -15.62 -28.87 -7.63
C MET A 1 -14.91 -27.95 -8.61
N PHE A 2 -14.82 -26.65 -8.31
CA PHE A 2 -14.03 -25.67 -9.06
C PHE A 2 -12.71 -25.38 -8.33
N ASN A 3 -11.61 -25.23 -9.06
CA ASN A 3 -10.31 -24.78 -8.55
C ASN A 3 -9.47 -24.13 -9.67
N SER A 4 -8.28 -23.63 -9.35
CA SER A 4 -7.35 -23.01 -10.31
C SER A 4 -6.92 -23.93 -11.45
N ASP A 5 -6.92 -25.24 -11.22
CA ASP A 5 -6.40 -26.22 -12.15
C ASP A 5 -7.42 -26.59 -13.23
N ASN A 6 -8.69 -26.63 -12.85
CA ASN A 6 -9.78 -27.06 -13.72
C ASN A 6 -10.63 -25.92 -14.27
N LEU A 7 -10.73 -24.76 -13.60
CA LEU A 7 -11.54 -23.63 -14.06
C LEU A 7 -10.68 -22.64 -14.86
N LYS A 8 -11.13 -22.32 -16.07
CA LYS A 8 -10.46 -21.40 -17.00
C LYS A 8 -11.46 -20.42 -17.60
N PHE A 9 -10.94 -19.35 -18.20
CA PHE A 9 -11.75 -18.33 -18.89
C PHE A 9 -11.35 -18.26 -20.35
N ASN A 10 -12.32 -18.46 -21.25
CA ASN A 10 -12.17 -18.26 -22.68
C ASN A 10 -12.45 -16.79 -23.01
N ILE A 11 -11.42 -16.07 -23.45
CA ILE A 11 -11.47 -14.64 -23.74
C ILE A 11 -12.34 -14.36 -24.96
N SER A 12 -12.19 -15.14 -26.04
CA SER A 12 -12.92 -14.95 -27.30
C SER A 12 -14.43 -15.00 -27.11
N ASN A 13 -14.90 -15.91 -26.24
CA ASN A 13 -16.32 -16.13 -26.00
C ASN A 13 -16.82 -15.49 -24.70
N SER A 14 -15.92 -14.85 -23.94
CA SER A 14 -16.19 -14.27 -22.61
C SER A 14 -16.91 -15.22 -21.66
N GLN A 15 -16.47 -16.48 -21.62
CA GLN A 15 -17.12 -17.56 -20.86
C GLN A 15 -16.13 -18.34 -20.01
N TYR A 16 -16.60 -18.76 -18.84
CA TYR A 16 -15.87 -19.71 -18.00
C TYR A 16 -16.12 -21.14 -18.49
N TYR A 17 -15.10 -21.99 -18.39
CA TYR A 17 -15.21 -23.42 -18.64
C TYR A 17 -14.40 -24.21 -17.63
N SER A 18 -14.85 -25.43 -17.39
CA SER A 18 -14.12 -26.42 -16.60
C SER A 18 -13.53 -27.50 -17.49
N ILE A 19 -12.32 -27.92 -17.17
CA ILE A 19 -11.65 -29.06 -17.79
C ILE A 19 -12.18 -30.34 -17.11
N ASP A 20 -12.98 -31.14 -17.82
CA ASP A 20 -13.77 -32.25 -17.25
C ASP A 20 -12.87 -33.31 -16.60
N ASN A 21 -11.78 -33.71 -17.26
CA ASN A 21 -10.86 -34.72 -16.74
C ASN A 21 -10.06 -34.28 -15.50
N LYS A 22 -10.07 -32.97 -15.17
CA LYS A 22 -9.47 -32.43 -13.94
C LYS A 22 -10.46 -32.29 -12.80
N ILE A 23 -11.73 -32.66 -13.00
CA ILE A 23 -12.72 -32.71 -11.92
C ILE A 23 -12.54 -34.04 -11.17
N PRO A 24 -12.29 -34.03 -9.85
CA PRO A 24 -12.21 -35.27 -9.08
C PRO A 24 -13.48 -36.12 -9.19
N ILE A 25 -13.33 -37.44 -9.32
CA ILE A 25 -14.43 -38.41 -9.54
C ILE A 25 -15.56 -38.25 -8.53
N LYS A 26 -15.24 -37.91 -7.26
CA LYS A 26 -16.24 -37.64 -6.20
C LYS A 26 -17.26 -36.54 -6.55
N TYR A 27 -16.95 -35.65 -7.49
CA TYR A 27 -17.83 -34.57 -7.93
C TYR A 27 -18.57 -34.89 -9.25
N PHE A 28 -18.40 -36.07 -9.85
CA PHE A 28 -19.09 -36.45 -11.08
C PHE A 28 -20.62 -36.44 -10.97
N PRO A 29 -21.25 -36.86 -9.85
CA PRO A 29 -22.70 -36.73 -9.70
C PRO A 29 -23.16 -35.27 -9.76
N ILE A 30 -22.45 -34.37 -9.09
CA ILE A 30 -22.76 -32.93 -9.07
C ILE A 30 -22.54 -32.32 -10.46
N ARG A 31 -21.43 -32.65 -11.14
CA ARG A 31 -21.18 -32.22 -12.52
C ARG A 31 -22.31 -32.67 -13.45
N ASN A 32 -22.73 -33.94 -13.37
CA ASN A 32 -23.82 -34.45 -14.20
C ASN A 32 -25.14 -33.72 -13.93
N LEU A 33 -25.41 -33.40 -12.66
CA LEU A 33 -26.55 -32.56 -12.30
C LEU A 33 -26.45 -31.16 -12.94
N LEU A 34 -25.29 -30.50 -12.88
CA LEU A 34 -25.09 -29.19 -13.51
C LEU A 34 -25.24 -29.22 -15.04
N VAL A 35 -24.88 -30.32 -15.69
CA VAL A 35 -25.15 -30.53 -17.13
C VAL A 35 -26.65 -30.70 -17.37
N ALA A 36 -27.33 -31.50 -16.55
CA ALA A 36 -28.77 -31.73 -16.67
C ALA A 36 -29.59 -30.45 -16.44
N THR A 37 -29.14 -29.56 -15.55
CA THR A 37 -29.79 -28.26 -15.30
C THR A 37 -29.42 -27.18 -16.33
N LYS A 38 -28.62 -27.51 -17.34
CA LYS A 38 -28.07 -26.55 -18.33
C LYS A 38 -27.23 -25.42 -17.72
N PHE A 39 -26.77 -25.59 -16.48
CA PHE A 39 -25.73 -24.71 -15.92
C PHE A 39 -24.41 -24.95 -16.67
N TYR A 40 -24.11 -26.22 -16.95
CA TYR A 40 -23.02 -26.63 -17.81
C TYR A 40 -23.49 -27.00 -19.21
N ILE A 41 -22.76 -26.53 -20.21
CA ILE A 41 -22.92 -26.83 -21.63
C ILE A 41 -21.66 -27.51 -22.10
N ARG A 42 -21.77 -28.70 -22.70
CA ARG A 42 -20.61 -29.40 -23.26
C ARG A 42 -20.11 -28.65 -24.48
N ASP A 43 -18.79 -28.52 -24.59
CA ASP A 43 -18.16 -27.99 -25.79
C ASP A 43 -18.31 -29.01 -26.93
N GLU A 44 -18.78 -28.55 -28.08
CA GLU A 44 -18.97 -29.38 -29.29
C GLU A 44 -17.64 -29.65 -30.01
N GLU A 45 -16.65 -28.77 -29.85
CA GLU A 45 -15.35 -28.85 -30.50
C GLU A 45 -14.30 -29.56 -29.63
N ILE A 46 -14.37 -29.36 -28.31
CA ILE A 46 -13.39 -29.91 -27.36
C ILE A 46 -14.09 -30.77 -26.32
N SER A 47 -14.04 -32.09 -26.49
CA SER A 47 -14.73 -33.07 -25.63
C SER A 47 -14.42 -32.97 -24.14
N ASN A 48 -13.25 -32.42 -23.78
CA ASN A 48 -12.80 -32.26 -22.40
C ASN A 48 -13.17 -30.89 -21.77
N HIS A 49 -13.86 -30.02 -22.50
CA HIS A 49 -14.32 -28.73 -22.00
C HIS A 49 -15.81 -28.74 -21.74
N ILE A 50 -16.20 -28.17 -20.60
CA ILE A 50 -17.58 -27.96 -20.24
C ILE A 50 -17.75 -26.50 -19.83
N TYR A 51 -18.43 -25.73 -20.67
CA TYR A 51 -18.69 -24.31 -20.45
C TYR A 51 -19.76 -24.08 -19.42
N ILE A 52 -19.63 -22.98 -18.69
CA ILE A 52 -20.72 -22.41 -17.91
C ILE A 52 -21.61 -21.64 -18.88
N ASN A 53 -22.91 -21.91 -18.81
CA ASN A 53 -23.91 -21.24 -19.61
C ASN A 53 -23.83 -19.72 -19.41
N LYS A 54 -23.91 -18.96 -20.51
CA LYS A 54 -23.77 -17.50 -20.54
C LYS A 54 -24.70 -16.79 -19.57
N GLU A 55 -25.90 -17.33 -19.38
CA GLU A 55 -26.91 -16.80 -18.47
C GLU A 55 -26.40 -16.71 -17.02
N PHE A 56 -25.52 -17.63 -16.61
CA PHE A 56 -24.97 -17.68 -15.26
C PHE A 56 -23.59 -17.04 -15.14
N THR A 57 -23.00 -16.48 -16.20
CA THR A 57 -21.62 -15.96 -16.17
C THR A 57 -21.41 -14.90 -15.10
N ASN A 58 -22.37 -13.97 -14.96
CA ASN A 58 -22.27 -12.88 -13.98
C ASN A 58 -22.39 -13.39 -12.54
N ASP A 59 -23.38 -14.23 -12.28
CA ASP A 59 -23.59 -14.82 -10.94
C ASP A 59 -22.46 -15.77 -10.56
N PHE A 60 -21.97 -16.57 -11.50
CA PHE A 60 -20.83 -17.46 -11.28
C PHE A 60 -19.56 -16.67 -10.98
N ARG A 61 -19.31 -15.57 -11.71
CA ARG A 61 -18.18 -14.67 -11.44
C ARG A 61 -18.29 -14.06 -10.05
N LYS A 62 -19.48 -13.60 -9.67
CA LYS A 62 -19.72 -12.91 -8.39
C LYS A 62 -19.66 -13.84 -7.18
N ASN A 63 -20.12 -15.09 -7.31
CA ASN A 63 -20.30 -15.98 -6.17
C ASN A 63 -19.24 -17.09 -6.08
N VAL A 64 -18.69 -17.55 -7.20
CA VAL A 64 -17.74 -18.68 -7.21
C VAL A 64 -16.33 -18.22 -7.55
N VAL A 65 -16.17 -17.41 -8.60
CA VAL A 65 -14.84 -16.95 -9.01
C VAL A 65 -14.26 -15.98 -7.99
N SER A 66 -15.06 -15.06 -7.45
CA SER A 66 -14.63 -14.14 -6.39
C SER A 66 -14.12 -14.88 -5.15
N GLU A 67 -14.80 -15.94 -4.72
CA GLU A 67 -14.43 -16.77 -3.57
C GLU A 67 -13.16 -17.58 -3.85
N LEU A 68 -13.05 -18.18 -5.04
CA LEU A 68 -11.83 -18.88 -5.48
C LEU A 68 -10.62 -17.94 -5.60
N LEU A 69 -10.84 -16.68 -6.02
CA LEU A 69 -9.80 -15.66 -6.08
C LEU A 69 -9.41 -15.15 -4.68
N ASN A 70 -10.32 -15.16 -3.70
CA ASN A 70 -10.00 -14.81 -2.32
C ASN A 70 -9.02 -15.82 -1.67
N VAL A 71 -8.97 -17.07 -2.15
CA VAL A 71 -7.99 -18.07 -1.70
C VAL A 71 -6.59 -17.79 -2.25
N ASN A 72 -6.47 -17.11 -3.39
CA ASN A 72 -5.20 -16.72 -4.01
C ASN A 72 -4.88 -15.25 -3.69
N ALA A 73 -4.51 -15.00 -2.43
CA ALA A 73 -4.26 -13.68 -1.86
C ALA A 73 -3.17 -12.84 -2.58
N GLU A 74 -2.40 -13.43 -3.49
CA GLU A 74 -1.31 -12.78 -4.24
C GLU A 74 -1.77 -12.03 -5.51
N LEU A 75 -3.00 -12.25 -6.01
CA LEU A 75 -3.48 -11.63 -7.27
C LEU A 75 -4.74 -10.78 -7.07
N ARG A 76 -4.75 -9.90 -6.07
CA ARG A 76 -5.85 -8.94 -5.87
C ARG A 76 -5.99 -8.05 -7.10
N LYS A 77 -7.05 -8.26 -7.89
CA LYS A 77 -7.54 -7.26 -8.86
C LYS A 77 -8.19 -6.13 -8.08
N ILE A 78 -7.40 -5.16 -7.65
CA ILE A 78 -7.88 -3.93 -7.01
C ILE A 78 -8.53 -3.08 -8.11
N SER A 79 -9.78 -2.66 -7.91
CA SER A 79 -10.42 -1.74 -8.85
C SER A 79 -9.73 -0.38 -8.80
N LEU A 80 -9.80 0.40 -9.89
CA LEU A 80 -9.26 1.77 -9.90
C LEU A 80 -9.87 2.62 -8.77
N SER A 81 -11.15 2.42 -8.46
CA SER A 81 -11.82 3.12 -7.34
C SER A 81 -11.27 2.72 -5.97
N GLN A 82 -11.03 1.42 -5.75
CA GLN A 82 -10.41 0.94 -4.50
C GLN A 82 -8.98 1.45 -4.35
N LEU A 83 -8.21 1.50 -5.44
CA LEU A 83 -6.86 2.06 -5.44
C LEU A 83 -6.89 3.55 -5.08
N LYS A 84 -7.75 4.34 -5.73
CA LYS A 84 -7.93 5.77 -5.42
C LYS A 84 -8.33 6.00 -3.97
N ASN A 85 -9.29 5.23 -3.45
CA ASN A 85 -9.70 5.33 -2.05
C ASN A 85 -8.55 4.99 -1.10
N THR A 86 -7.75 3.96 -1.42
CA THR A 86 -6.59 3.59 -0.61
C THR A 86 -5.53 4.68 -0.61
N LEU A 87 -5.27 5.31 -1.77
CA LEU A 87 -4.34 6.44 -1.88
C LEU A 87 -4.85 7.64 -1.08
N GLN A 88 -6.15 7.94 -1.15
CA GLN A 88 -6.74 9.03 -0.38
C GLN A 88 -6.60 8.79 1.13
N ILE A 89 -6.97 7.60 1.62
CA ILE A 89 -6.82 7.26 3.04
C ILE A 89 -5.36 7.38 3.48
N LYS A 90 -4.41 6.91 2.65
CA LYS A 90 -2.98 7.07 2.95
C LYS A 90 -2.56 8.54 3.02
N SER A 91 -3.06 9.38 2.11
CA SER A 91 -2.81 10.82 2.10
C SER A 91 -3.35 11.49 3.38
N ASP A 92 -4.60 11.18 3.75
CA ASP A 92 -5.24 11.75 4.94
C ASP A 92 -4.48 11.35 6.22
N LEU A 93 -4.04 10.08 6.30
CA LEU A 93 -3.22 9.58 7.41
C LEU A 93 -1.81 10.20 7.45
N GLY A 94 -1.23 10.52 6.29
CA GLY A 94 0.03 11.27 6.19
C GLY A 94 -0.13 12.66 6.79
N LYS A 95 -1.13 13.40 6.33
CA LYS A 95 -1.45 14.74 6.82
C LYS A 95 -1.73 14.78 8.33
N LEU A 96 -2.46 13.79 8.86
CA LEU A 96 -2.68 13.68 10.31
C LEU A 96 -1.38 13.51 11.09
N ALA A 97 -0.42 12.75 10.56
CA ALA A 97 0.88 12.58 11.19
C ALA A 97 1.73 13.86 11.12
N GLU A 98 1.71 14.58 9.98
CA GLU A 98 2.38 15.88 9.82
C GLU A 98 1.84 16.91 10.81
N LEU A 99 0.52 17.03 10.93
CA LEU A 99 -0.12 17.93 11.91
C LEU A 99 0.27 17.59 13.36
N PHE A 100 0.29 16.30 13.71
CA PHE A 100 0.74 15.86 15.02
C PHE A 100 2.21 16.25 15.28
N VAL A 101 3.08 16.11 14.29
CA VAL A 101 4.50 16.50 14.43
C VAL A 101 4.65 18.01 14.54
N LEU A 102 3.87 18.78 13.78
CA LEU A 102 3.86 20.24 13.89
C LEU A 102 3.49 20.70 15.31
N GLU A 103 2.41 20.15 15.87
CA GLU A 103 2.00 20.42 17.26
C GLU A 103 3.09 20.01 18.26
N PHE A 104 3.71 18.84 18.06
CA PHE A 104 4.82 18.38 18.90
C PHE A 104 6.02 19.33 18.86
N GLU A 105 6.37 19.86 17.68
CA GLU A 105 7.47 20.81 17.52
C GLU A 105 7.16 22.18 18.14
N HIS A 106 5.93 22.68 17.99
CA HIS A 106 5.48 23.89 18.69
C HIS A 106 5.54 23.75 20.21
N LEU A 107 5.20 22.58 20.76
CA LEU A 107 5.34 22.31 22.19
C LEU A 107 6.81 22.23 22.62
N ARG A 108 7.66 21.59 21.81
CA ARG A 108 9.10 21.48 22.07
C ARG A 108 9.79 22.86 22.09
N LEU A 109 9.35 23.75 21.22
CA LEU A 109 9.90 25.10 21.03
C LEU A 109 8.96 26.20 21.55
N PHE A 110 8.16 25.90 22.57
CA PHE A 110 7.12 26.82 23.07
C PHE A 110 7.67 28.22 23.43
N ASN A 111 8.90 28.30 23.93
CA ASN A 111 9.57 29.53 24.34
C ASN A 111 10.43 30.18 23.21
N HIS A 112 10.45 29.61 22.00
CA HIS A 112 11.23 30.16 20.90
C HIS A 112 10.58 31.45 20.38
N PRO A 113 11.34 32.55 20.19
CA PRO A 113 10.77 33.83 19.74
C PRO A 113 10.11 33.71 18.36
N ASP A 114 10.68 32.92 17.46
CA ASP A 114 10.21 32.71 16.09
C ASP A 114 9.43 31.39 15.89
N LYS A 115 8.74 30.87 16.92
CA LYS A 115 8.02 29.58 16.82
C LYS A 115 6.97 29.54 15.69
N ASP A 116 6.47 30.69 15.26
CA ASP A 116 5.47 30.82 14.20
C ASP A 116 6.06 30.56 12.80
N LYS A 117 7.40 30.47 12.68
CA LYS A 117 8.09 30.05 11.46
C LYS A 117 8.21 28.53 11.33
N ILE A 118 7.76 27.76 12.32
CA ILE A 118 7.69 26.30 12.22
C ILE A 118 6.45 25.98 11.41
N GLU A 119 6.63 25.37 10.24
CA GLU A 119 5.52 25.12 9.31
C GLU A 119 5.69 23.84 8.50
N ILE A 120 4.56 23.32 8.03
CA ILE A 120 4.50 22.23 7.05
C ILE A 120 4.69 22.85 5.66
N ILE A 121 5.72 22.43 4.94
CA ILE A 121 6.02 22.93 3.59
C ILE A 121 5.66 21.92 2.49
N SER A 122 5.33 20.67 2.85
CA SER A 122 5.01 19.58 1.90
C SER A 122 3.86 19.93 0.95
N GLU A 123 2.92 20.78 1.39
CA GLU A 123 1.77 21.23 0.58
C GLU A 123 2.17 22.26 -0.49
N GLU A 124 3.18 23.10 -0.22
CA GLU A 124 3.63 24.16 -1.14
C GLU A 124 4.81 23.71 -2.01
N PHE A 125 5.75 22.97 -1.43
CA PHE A 125 7.02 22.58 -2.03
C PHE A 125 7.27 21.08 -1.98
N VAL A 126 6.52 20.31 -2.76
CA VAL A 126 6.69 18.85 -2.92
C VAL A 126 8.10 18.40 -3.34
N ASN A 127 8.92 19.30 -3.89
CA ASN A 127 10.31 19.02 -4.28
C ASN A 127 11.34 19.27 -3.17
N ALA A 128 10.95 19.80 -2.00
CA ALA A 128 11.88 20.09 -0.91
C ALA A 128 12.55 18.84 -0.32
N GLY A 129 11.84 17.70 -0.32
CA GLY A 129 12.34 16.41 0.17
C GLY A 129 12.31 16.27 1.69
N TYR A 130 11.46 17.06 2.35
CA TYR A 130 11.07 16.97 3.76
C TYR A 130 9.70 17.64 3.93
N ASP A 131 9.01 17.37 5.04
CA ASP A 131 7.64 17.83 5.26
C ASP A 131 7.56 19.11 6.10
N ILE A 132 8.42 19.27 7.10
CA ILE A 132 8.36 20.36 8.09
C ILE A 132 9.71 21.06 8.25
N GLU A 133 9.66 22.38 8.34
CA GLU A 133 10.78 23.23 8.76
C GLU A 133 10.66 23.61 10.24
N SER A 134 11.76 23.48 10.97
CA SER A 134 11.80 23.74 12.42
C SER A 134 13.20 24.22 12.85
N PHE A 135 13.32 24.53 14.14
CA PHE A 135 14.56 24.95 14.78
C PHE A 135 15.13 23.81 15.61
N ASN A 136 16.44 23.62 15.64
CA ASN A 136 17.04 22.55 16.42
C ASN A 136 17.01 22.88 17.92
N ALA A 137 17.30 24.12 18.29
CA ALA A 137 17.36 24.60 19.66
C ALA A 137 16.57 25.91 19.87
N SER A 138 16.36 26.29 21.14
CA SER A 138 15.61 27.50 21.52
C SER A 138 16.31 28.81 21.13
N ASP A 139 17.61 28.73 20.87
CA ASP A 139 18.51 29.83 20.51
C ASP A 139 18.94 29.80 19.02
N SER A 140 18.40 28.88 18.22
CA SER A 140 18.61 28.86 16.77
C SER A 140 18.10 30.15 16.13
N ILE A 141 18.96 30.83 15.38
CA ILE A 141 18.63 32.12 14.74
C ILE A 141 17.86 31.92 13.42
N SER A 142 18.01 30.75 12.80
CA SER A 142 17.41 30.38 11.52
C SER A 142 16.98 28.91 11.51
N ILE A 143 16.09 28.55 10.59
CA ILE A 143 15.69 27.16 10.35
C ILE A 143 16.93 26.28 10.10
N ASP A 144 17.09 25.27 10.94
CA ASP A 144 18.24 24.37 10.96
C ASP A 144 17.84 22.92 11.31
N ARG A 145 16.54 22.64 11.38
CA ARG A 145 15.96 21.30 11.52
C ARG A 145 14.92 21.08 10.41
N PHE A 146 15.19 20.11 9.55
CA PHE A 146 14.33 19.68 8.45
C PHE A 146 13.79 18.29 8.78
N ILE A 147 12.47 18.13 8.75
CA ILE A 147 11.80 16.95 9.29
C ILE A 147 11.01 16.24 8.20
N GLU A 148 11.31 14.97 8.01
CA GLU A 148 10.50 14.02 7.25
C GLU A 148 9.58 13.25 8.21
N VAL A 149 8.29 13.19 7.92
CA VAL A 149 7.29 12.54 8.75
C VAL A 149 6.79 11.27 8.07
N LYS A 150 6.99 10.12 8.71
CA LYS A 150 6.43 8.85 8.25
C LYS A 150 5.53 8.25 9.30
N SER A 151 4.37 7.76 8.90
CA SER A 151 3.43 7.11 9.79
C SER A 151 3.36 5.60 9.56
N TYR A 152 3.20 4.83 10.64
CA TYR A 152 3.07 3.38 10.58
C TYR A 152 1.94 2.88 11.48
N ASP A 153 1.50 1.64 11.24
CA ASP A 153 0.56 0.91 12.08
C ASP A 153 1.03 -0.54 12.17
N GLY A 154 1.20 -1.04 13.39
CA GLY A 154 1.84 -2.33 13.65
C GLY A 154 3.36 -2.23 13.53
N GLU A 155 3.93 -2.92 12.55
CA GLU A 155 5.38 -2.92 12.32
C GLU A 155 5.88 -1.56 11.83
N LYS A 156 7.11 -1.20 12.23
CA LYS A 156 7.75 0.07 11.89
C LYS A 156 8.31 0.04 10.46
N SER A 157 7.41 0.01 9.49
CA SER A 157 7.76 0.10 8.07
C SER A 157 7.30 1.43 7.47
N PHE A 158 8.07 1.93 6.50
CA PHE A 158 7.75 3.14 5.77
C PHE A 158 8.40 3.11 4.38
N PHE A 159 7.87 3.93 3.47
CA PHE A 159 8.47 4.14 2.17
C PHE A 159 9.28 5.43 2.20
N TRP A 160 10.46 5.41 1.59
CA TRP A 160 11.34 6.57 1.52
C TRP A 160 11.68 6.86 0.06
N SER A 161 11.32 8.06 -0.41
CA SER A 161 11.52 8.42 -1.80
C SER A 161 12.98 8.77 -2.09
N LYS A 162 13.38 8.69 -3.36
CA LYS A 162 14.74 9.06 -3.76
C LYS A 162 15.07 10.51 -3.38
N ASN A 163 14.13 11.44 -3.57
CA ASN A 163 14.34 12.85 -3.25
C ASN A 163 14.60 13.06 -1.75
N GLU A 164 13.80 12.39 -0.90
CA GLU A 164 13.95 12.43 0.56
C GLU A 164 15.30 11.85 0.99
N ILE A 165 15.69 10.70 0.42
CA ILE A 165 17.00 10.07 0.68
C ILE A 165 18.15 11.01 0.27
N ASP A 166 18.09 11.60 -0.92
CA ASP A 166 19.14 12.48 -1.43
C ASP A 166 19.25 13.75 -0.57
N LYS A 167 18.13 14.31 -0.09
CA LYS A 167 18.10 15.43 0.85
C LYS A 167 18.62 15.06 2.24
N ALA A 168 18.28 13.87 2.74
CA ALA A 168 18.80 13.39 4.02
C ALA A 168 20.34 13.25 3.99
N LYS A 169 20.91 12.76 2.88
CA LYS A 169 22.37 12.72 2.68
C LYS A 169 23.03 14.10 2.66
N GLU A 170 22.37 15.06 2.03
CA GLU A 170 22.86 16.44 1.91
C GLU A 170 22.84 17.15 3.27
N LEU A 171 21.71 17.07 3.99
CA LEU A 171 21.44 17.83 5.21
C LEU A 171 21.96 17.15 6.49
N LYS A 172 22.21 15.83 6.46
CA LYS A 172 22.85 15.05 7.54
C LYS A 172 22.20 15.29 8.91
N ASP A 173 22.95 15.86 9.86
CA ASP A 173 22.52 16.08 11.24
C ASP A 173 21.43 17.15 11.38
N ARG A 174 21.16 17.92 10.32
CA ARG A 174 20.02 18.83 10.24
C ARG A 174 18.75 18.15 9.71
N TYR A 175 18.85 16.93 9.20
CA TYR A 175 17.71 16.16 8.70
C TYR A 175 17.26 15.14 9.73
N PHE A 176 15.96 15.09 9.97
CA PHE A 176 15.35 14.24 10.98
C PHE A 176 14.21 13.43 10.36
N LEU A 177 14.13 12.16 10.74
CA LEU A 177 13.00 11.30 10.41
C LEU A 177 12.16 11.10 11.68
N TYR A 178 10.89 11.47 11.61
CA TYR A 178 9.92 11.31 12.68
C TYR A 178 8.98 10.17 12.31
N LEU A 179 9.07 9.06 13.05
CA LEU A 179 8.19 7.90 12.88
C LEU A 179 7.01 7.98 13.85
N VAL A 180 5.82 8.18 13.31
CA VAL A 180 4.57 8.37 14.05
C VAL A 180 3.74 7.08 14.04
N ASN A 181 3.43 6.55 15.22
CA ASN A 181 2.49 5.45 15.38
C ASN A 181 1.06 6.00 15.35
N ARG A 182 0.30 5.67 14.30
CA ARG A 182 -1.07 6.19 14.10
C ARG A 182 -2.02 5.87 15.24
N LYS A 183 -1.82 4.74 15.93
CA LYS A 183 -2.68 4.33 17.06
C LYS A 183 -2.41 5.12 18.34
N GLN A 184 -1.31 5.87 18.40
CA GLN A 184 -0.87 6.56 19.61
C GLN A 184 -1.01 8.08 19.54
N ILE A 185 -1.35 8.66 18.38
CA ILE A 185 -1.49 10.13 18.18
C ILE A 185 -2.43 10.76 19.23
N GLY A 186 -3.53 10.09 19.59
CA GLY A 186 -4.48 10.60 20.59
C GLY A 186 -4.11 10.35 22.05
N ILE A 187 -2.98 9.69 22.33
CA ILE A 187 -2.57 9.38 23.70
C ILE A 187 -1.80 10.58 24.27
N PRO A 188 -2.26 11.18 25.38
CA PRO A 188 -1.51 12.25 26.05
C PRO A 188 -0.10 11.75 26.40
N SER A 189 0.92 12.58 26.19
CA SER A 189 2.35 12.27 26.38
C SER A 189 3.03 11.37 25.32
N TYR A 190 2.31 10.91 24.30
CA TYR A 190 2.93 10.20 23.18
C TYR A 190 3.97 11.09 22.48
N LYS A 191 5.11 10.48 22.10
CA LYS A 191 6.18 11.13 21.34
C LYS A 191 6.53 10.29 20.12
N PRO A 192 6.76 10.91 18.96
CA PRO A 192 7.24 10.18 17.79
C PRO A 192 8.63 9.59 18.04
N HIS A 193 8.98 8.56 17.30
CA HIS A 193 10.34 8.04 17.33
C HIS A 193 11.20 8.88 16.38
N ILE A 194 12.16 9.61 16.94
CA ILE A 194 12.96 10.61 16.23
C ILE A 194 14.34 10.05 15.91
N ILE A 195 14.73 10.12 14.64
CA ILE A 195 16.02 9.67 14.14
C ILE A 195 16.72 10.86 13.47
N GLN A 196 17.80 11.34 14.10
CA GLN A 196 18.68 12.36 13.52
C GLN A 196 19.68 11.72 12.57
N ASN A 197 19.96 12.38 11.44
CA ASN A 197 20.81 11.84 10.37
C ASN A 197 20.34 10.43 9.97
N PRO A 198 19.08 10.30 9.52
CA PRO A 198 18.47 8.99 9.29
C PRO A 198 19.15 8.23 8.15
N TYR A 199 19.80 8.91 7.22
CA TYR A 199 20.49 8.24 6.12
C TYR A 199 21.57 7.28 6.64
N SER A 200 22.51 7.76 7.47
CA SER A 200 23.54 6.88 8.03
C SER A 200 22.92 5.82 8.94
N ARG A 201 21.93 6.19 9.78
CA ARG A 201 21.32 5.26 10.74
C ARG A 201 20.47 4.16 10.12
N VAL A 202 19.91 4.38 8.93
CA VAL A 202 19.08 3.40 8.22
C VAL A 202 19.93 2.54 7.27
N PHE A 203 20.85 3.15 6.52
CA PHE A 203 21.62 2.43 5.50
C PHE A 203 22.96 1.84 5.99
N GLU A 204 23.52 2.34 7.09
CA GLU A 204 24.82 1.87 7.62
C GLU A 204 24.65 0.93 8.84
N ASN A 205 23.41 0.52 9.16
CA ASN A 205 23.09 -0.31 10.32
C ASN A 205 22.21 -1.51 9.91
N ASP A 206 22.56 -2.70 10.40
CA ASP A 206 21.87 -3.98 10.09
C ASP A 206 20.49 -4.13 10.77
N LEU A 207 20.00 -3.10 11.46
CA LEU A 207 18.67 -3.10 12.09
C LEU A 207 17.51 -2.93 11.11
N TRP A 208 17.78 -2.50 9.88
CA TRP A 208 16.74 -2.19 8.88
C TRP A 208 16.81 -3.13 7.68
N GLU A 209 15.68 -3.72 7.35
CA GLU A 209 15.50 -4.42 6.07
C GLU A 209 15.07 -3.41 5.01
N ILE A 210 15.75 -3.40 3.86
CA ILE A 210 15.57 -2.42 2.79
C ILE A 210 15.24 -3.14 1.49
N GLU A 211 14.04 -2.87 0.97
CA GLU A 211 13.56 -3.44 -0.30
C GLU A 211 13.31 -2.35 -1.35
N PRO A 212 13.80 -2.51 -2.59
CA PRO A 212 13.56 -1.56 -3.66
C PRO A 212 12.15 -1.71 -4.22
N VAL A 213 11.33 -0.67 -4.05
CA VAL A 213 9.91 -0.69 -4.47
C VAL A 213 9.73 -0.21 -5.91
N ASN A 214 10.50 0.81 -6.33
CA ASN A 214 10.40 1.41 -7.66
C ASN A 214 11.76 1.46 -8.34
N TRP A 215 11.78 1.10 -9.63
CA TRP A 215 12.97 1.15 -10.47
C TRP A 215 12.75 2.12 -11.63
N LYS A 216 13.69 3.06 -11.82
CA LYS A 216 13.72 3.89 -13.03
C LYS A 216 14.55 3.18 -14.08
N ILE A 217 13.92 2.81 -15.19
CA ILE A 217 14.58 2.22 -16.36
C ILE A 217 14.59 3.29 -17.46
N THR A 218 15.72 3.49 -18.12
CA THR A 218 15.87 4.48 -19.19
C THR A 218 16.62 3.85 -20.34
N LEU A 219 16.04 3.92 -21.54
CA LEU A 219 16.70 3.51 -22.79
C LEU A 219 17.61 4.66 -23.25
N LEU A 220 18.85 4.33 -23.61
CA LEU A 220 19.84 5.26 -24.15
C LEU A 220 19.72 5.37 -25.66
#